data_AF-A0A7X9HAW2-F1
#
_entry.id   AF-A0A7X9HAW2-F1
#
_cell.length_a   1.000
_cell.length_b   1.000
_cell.length_c   1.000
_cell.angle_alpha   90.00
_cell.angle_beta   90.00
_cell.angle_gamma   90.00
#
_symmetry.space_group_name_H-M   'P 1'
#
loop_
_entity.id
_entity.type
_entity.pdbx_description
1 polymer ?
#
loop_
_entity_poly.entity_id
_entity_poly.type
_entity_poly.pdbx_seq_one_letter_code
_entity_poly.pdbx_strand_id
1 'polypeptide(L)'
;MKKMLVFACIAAFVAISTNAGIDQDYKSLVGEWKFEVPSAPYGYEKGMLYFFEKDNKLEGEVKFGEGNKIKLTNLRYAKDSLKCNLYVDNEYVDVKAK
;
A
#
# COMPACT_ATOMS: atom_id res chain seq x y z
N MET A 1 -32.27 7.99 -46.97
CA MET A 1 -32.60 7.71 -45.56
C MET A 1 -31.67 6.58 -45.13
N LYS A 2 -30.45 6.88 -44.66
CA LYS A 2 -30.10 7.25 -43.27
C LYS A 2 -30.78 6.30 -42.29
N LYS A 3 -29.96 5.59 -41.50
CA LYS A 3 -30.32 4.69 -40.39
C LYS A 3 -30.57 3.24 -40.81
N MET A 4 -29.49 2.48 -40.99
CA MET A 4 -29.44 1.08 -40.49
C MET A 4 -28.04 0.48 -40.49
N LEU A 5 -27.02 1.20 -40.97
CA LEU A 5 -25.59 0.93 -40.72
C LEU A 5 -25.12 1.39 -39.32
N VAL A 6 -25.88 1.10 -38.25
CA VAL A 6 -25.53 1.57 -36.89
C VAL A 6 -25.20 0.41 -35.93
N PHE A 7 -25.44 -0.84 -36.30
CA PHE A 7 -25.21 -1.97 -35.38
C PHE A 7 -23.78 -2.56 -35.38
N ALA A 8 -22.87 -2.07 -36.23
CA ALA A 8 -21.51 -2.62 -36.34
C ALA A 8 -20.41 -1.82 -35.60
N CYS A 9 -20.76 -0.73 -34.90
CA CYS A 9 -19.76 0.13 -34.24
C CYS A 9 -19.67 -0.03 -32.70
N ILE A 10 -20.48 -0.89 -32.08
CA ILE A 10 -20.52 -1.04 -30.61
C ILE A 10 -19.56 -2.14 -30.09
N ALA A 11 -18.95 -2.95 -30.97
CA ALA A 11 -18.04 -4.03 -30.56
C ALA A 11 -16.56 -3.64 -30.46
N ALA A 12 -16.18 -2.39 -30.77
CA ALA A 12 -14.76 -2.04 -30.98
C ALA A 12 -14.16 -1.08 -29.95
N PHE A 13 -14.90 -0.64 -28.92
CA PHE A 13 -14.36 0.32 -27.96
C PHE A 13 -14.71 -0.03 -26.51
N VAL A 14 -13.63 -0.15 -25.71
CA VAL A 14 -13.57 -0.11 -24.24
C VAL A 14 -14.04 -1.41 -23.56
N ALA A 15 -13.20 -2.21 -22.90
CA ALA A 15 -12.12 -1.84 -22.02
C ALA A 15 -10.96 -2.84 -22.12
N ILE A 16 -9.91 -2.48 -22.84
CA ILE A 16 -8.58 -2.88 -22.41
C ILE A 16 -8.30 -1.99 -21.19
N SER A 17 -8.80 -2.39 -20.01
CA SER A 17 -8.25 -1.88 -18.76
C SER A 17 -6.89 -2.56 -18.60
N THR A 18 -5.90 -2.11 -19.37
CA THR A 18 -4.53 -2.25 -18.92
C THR A 18 -4.49 -1.45 -17.62
N ASN A 19 -4.61 -2.14 -16.49
CA ASN A 19 -3.90 -1.71 -15.31
C ASN A 19 -2.44 -1.74 -15.73
N ALA A 20 -1.98 -0.68 -16.40
CA ALA A 20 -0.59 -0.30 -16.41
C ALA A 20 -0.29 -0.02 -14.94
N GLY A 21 -0.01 -1.09 -14.20
CA GLY A 21 0.73 -0.99 -12.97
C GLY A 21 1.96 -0.23 -13.38
N ILE A 22 2.05 1.02 -12.96
CA ILE A 22 3.31 1.72 -12.93
C ILE A 22 4.21 0.74 -12.16
N ASP A 23 5.24 0.20 -12.80
CA ASP A 23 6.30 -0.54 -12.11
C ASP A 23 6.89 0.44 -11.10
N GLN A 24 6.31 0.45 -9.90
CA GLN A 24 6.81 1.25 -8.80
C GLN A 24 8.02 0.51 -8.28
N ASP A 25 9.20 1.10 -8.51
CA ASP A 25 10.42 0.58 -7.95
C ASP A 25 10.39 0.74 -6.42
N TYR A 26 10.09 -0.37 -5.72
CA TYR A 26 10.08 -0.43 -4.28
C TYR A 26 11.45 -0.79 -3.68
N LYS A 27 12.51 -0.95 -4.49
CA LYS A 27 13.82 -1.43 -4.00
C LYS A 27 14.40 -0.57 -2.89
N SER A 28 14.11 0.73 -2.89
CA SER A 28 14.56 1.65 -1.85
C SER A 28 13.84 1.45 -0.51
N LEU A 29 12.64 0.86 -0.52
CA LEU A 29 11.79 0.71 0.66
C LEU A 29 11.78 -0.72 1.20
N VAL A 30 11.90 -1.74 0.35
CA VAL A 30 11.91 -3.15 0.75
C VAL A 30 13.05 -3.42 1.73
N GLY A 31 12.72 -4.04 2.86
CA GLY A 31 13.66 -4.31 3.94
C GLY A 31 13.06 -4.12 5.32
N GLU A 32 13.94 -4.08 6.31
CA GLU A 32 13.59 -3.92 7.72
C GLU A 32 14.02 -2.55 8.23
N TRP A 33 13.09 -1.83 8.85
CA TRP A 33 13.29 -0.45 9.31
C TRP A 33 13.02 -0.34 10.80
N LYS A 34 14.05 0.00 11.58
CA LYS A 34 13.90 0.36 12.98
C LYS A 34 13.22 1.72 13.08
N PHE A 35 12.24 1.83 13.97
CA PHE A 35 11.65 3.12 14.32
C PHE A 35 11.68 3.37 15.82
N GLU A 36 11.66 4.65 16.17
CA GLU A 36 11.49 5.15 17.53
C GLU A 36 10.57 6.38 17.52
N VAL A 37 9.50 6.34 18.31
CA VAL A 37 8.48 7.39 18.45
C VAL A 37 8.32 7.71 19.94
N PRO A 38 9.08 8.69 20.47
CA PRO A 38 9.09 8.98 21.91
C PRO A 38 7.76 9.43 22.50
N SER A 39 6.84 9.93 21.66
CA SER A 39 5.51 10.39 22.05
C SER A 39 4.45 9.29 22.02
N ALA A 40 4.80 8.06 21.59
CA ALA A 40 3.85 6.95 21.56
C ALA A 40 3.60 6.40 22.98
N PRO A 41 2.46 5.75 23.23
CA PRO A 41 2.19 5.10 24.51
C PRO A 41 3.17 3.95 24.79
N TYR A 42 3.24 3.57 26.07
CA TYR A 42 4.08 2.47 26.54
C TYR A 42 3.84 1.17 25.76
N GLY A 43 4.91 0.58 25.23
CA GLY A 43 4.88 -0.63 24.43
C GLY A 43 4.87 -0.40 22.92
N TYR A 44 4.71 0.86 22.48
CA TYR A 44 4.61 1.23 21.05
C TYR A 44 5.67 2.22 20.59
N GLU A 45 6.58 2.63 21.48
CA GLU A 45 7.59 3.64 21.21
C GLU A 45 8.67 3.15 20.26
N LYS A 46 8.90 1.84 20.18
CA LYS A 46 9.97 1.26 19.35
C LYS A 46 9.51 -0.03 18.68
N GLY A 47 10.07 -0.29 17.52
CA GLY A 47 9.78 -1.53 16.81
C GLY A 47 10.48 -1.63 15.46
N MET A 48 10.00 -2.58 14.68
CA MET A 48 10.47 -2.88 13.34
C MET A 48 9.31 -2.79 12.35
N LEU A 49 9.51 -2.05 11.28
CA LEU A 49 8.69 -2.12 10.07
C LEU A 49 9.35 -3.08 9.08
N TYR A 50 8.55 -3.90 8.43
CA TYR A 50 8.97 -4.84 7.40
C TYR A 50 8.23 -4.48 6.12
N PHE A 51 8.96 -4.13 5.07
CA PHE A 51 8.40 -3.91 3.74
C PHE A 51 8.90 -4.99 2.80
N PHE A 52 8.00 -5.57 2.03
CA PHE A 52 8.32 -6.63 1.09
C PHE A 52 7.39 -6.60 -0.11
N GLU A 53 7.86 -7.17 -1.21
CA GLU A 53 7.07 -7.29 -2.42
C GLU A 53 6.38 -8.66 -2.46
N LYS A 54 5.09 -8.65 -2.76
CA LYS A 54 4.28 -9.85 -2.98
C LYS A 54 3.31 -9.59 -4.12
N ASP A 55 3.30 -10.47 -5.12
CA ASP A 55 2.42 -10.35 -6.30
C ASP A 55 2.54 -8.97 -7.01
N ASN A 56 3.77 -8.48 -7.16
CA ASN A 56 4.12 -7.15 -7.70
C ASN A 56 3.48 -5.97 -6.95
N LYS A 57 3.17 -6.15 -5.66
CA LYS A 57 2.62 -5.13 -4.78
C LYS A 57 3.49 -4.99 -3.54
N LEU A 58 3.61 -3.75 -3.08
CA LEU A 58 4.20 -3.45 -1.80
C LEU A 58 3.25 -3.88 -0.67
N GLU A 59 3.73 -4.77 0.18
CA GLU A 59 3.08 -5.21 1.41
C GLU A 59 3.98 -4.82 2.60
N GLY A 60 3.40 -4.79 3.79
CA GLY A 60 4.20 -4.52 4.98
C GLY A 60 3.55 -4.91 6.29
N GLU A 61 4.41 -5.03 7.28
CA GLU A 61 4.08 -5.47 8.64
C GLU A 61 4.83 -4.61 9.65
N VAL A 62 4.28 -4.48 10.86
CA VAL A 62 4.97 -3.86 12.00
C VAL A 62 5.06 -4.85 13.15
N LYS A 63 6.17 -4.82 13.89
CA LYS A 63 6.34 -5.54 15.15
C LYS A 63 6.77 -4.58 16.25
N PHE A 64 6.04 -4.60 17.36
CA PHE A 64 6.37 -3.88 18.58
C PHE A 64 7.00 -4.86 19.58
N GLY A 65 8.19 -4.53 20.10
CA GLY A 65 8.92 -5.39 21.06
C GLY A 65 9.00 -6.86 20.63
N GLU A 66 8.66 -7.78 21.54
CA GLU A 66 8.60 -9.22 21.27
C GLU A 66 7.24 -9.70 20.74
N GLY A 67 6.30 -8.79 20.46
CA GLY A 67 4.93 -9.11 20.03
C GLY A 67 4.81 -9.75 18.66
N ASN A 68 3.55 -10.03 18.28
CA ASN A 68 3.22 -10.52 16.95
C ASN A 68 3.37 -9.41 15.90
N LYS A 69 3.55 -9.82 14.64
CA LYS A 69 3.50 -8.90 13.52
C LYS A 69 2.06 -8.49 13.23
N ILE A 70 1.86 -7.19 13.04
CA ILE A 70 0.58 -6.60 12.66
C ILE A 70 0.68 -6.16 11.20
N LYS A 71 -0.30 -6.55 10.38
CA LYS A 71 -0.32 -6.22 8.96
C LYS A 71 -0.63 -4.74 8.75
N LEU A 72 0.14 -4.08 7.87
CA LEU A 72 -0.19 -2.77 7.34
C LEU A 72 -1.27 -2.89 6.27
N THR A 73 -2.28 -2.05 6.35
CA THR A 73 -3.39 -1.97 5.40
C THR A 73 -3.32 -0.67 4.60
N ASN A 74 -3.91 -0.67 3.39
CA ASN A 74 -3.88 0.46 2.45
C ASN A 74 -2.48 1.04 2.21
N LEU A 75 -1.44 0.20 2.21
CA LEU A 75 -0.06 0.60 2.00
C LEU A 75 0.12 1.17 0.58
N ARG A 76 0.59 2.41 0.50
CA ARG A 76 0.86 3.13 -0.74
C ARG A 76 2.15 3.90 -0.61
N TYR A 77 3.02 3.77 -1.60
CA TYR A 77 4.24 4.54 -1.70
C TYR A 77 4.21 5.31 -3.01
N ALA A 78 4.32 6.65 -2.98
CA ALA A 78 4.36 7.45 -4.20
C ALA A 78 5.04 8.79 -3.93
N LYS A 79 5.91 9.23 -4.86
CA LYS A 79 6.63 10.51 -4.75
C LYS A 79 7.33 10.65 -3.39
N ASP A 80 8.04 9.60 -2.98
CA ASP A 80 8.74 9.47 -1.70
C ASP A 80 7.85 9.58 -0.46
N SER A 81 6.52 9.54 -0.59
CA SER A 81 5.61 9.53 0.54
C SER A 81 5.00 8.15 0.73
N LEU A 82 5.12 7.65 1.96
CA LEU A 82 4.46 6.43 2.41
C LEU A 82 3.16 6.78 3.13
N LYS A 83 2.10 6.04 2.83
CA LYS A 83 0.86 6.04 3.61
C LYS A 83 0.46 4.60 3.89
N CYS A 84 0.03 4.35 5.13
CA CYS A 84 -0.57 3.08 5.51
C CYS A 84 -1.45 3.26 6.74
N ASN A 85 -2.20 2.21 7.03
CA ASN A 85 -3.08 2.12 8.18
C ASN A 85 -2.80 0.84 8.95
N LEU A 86 -3.02 0.86 10.25
CA LEU A 86 -2.93 -0.32 11.10
C LEU A 86 -3.92 -0.23 12.24
N TYR A 87 -4.28 -1.40 12.78
CA TYR A 87 -5.02 -1.50 14.03
C TYR A 87 -4.07 -1.94 15.13
N VAL A 88 -4.01 -1.18 16.21
CA VAL A 88 -3.24 -1.48 17.42
C VAL A 88 -4.23 -1.51 18.57
N ASP A 89 -4.39 -2.65 19.25
CA ASP A 89 -5.38 -2.81 20.34
C ASP A 89 -6.81 -2.33 19.99
N ASN A 90 -7.25 -2.61 18.75
CA ASN A 90 -8.52 -2.15 18.16
C ASN A 90 -8.61 -0.65 17.86
N GLU A 91 -7.57 0.12 18.10
CA GLU A 91 -7.47 1.52 17.69
C GLU A 91 -6.94 1.64 16.27
N TYR A 92 -7.61 2.44 15.45
CA TYR A 92 -7.22 2.71 14.07
C TYR A 92 -6.17 3.82 14.00
N VAL A 93 -5.04 3.54 13.38
CA VAL A 93 -3.91 4.47 13.25
C VAL A 93 -3.64 4.77 11.77
N ASP A 94 -3.68 6.05 11.42
CA ASP A 94 -3.23 6.56 10.12
C ASP A 94 -1.74 6.94 10.19
N VAL A 95 -0.92 6.36 9.31
CA VAL A 95 0.51 6.67 9.20
C VAL A 95 0.79 7.37 7.89
N LYS A 96 1.52 8.47 7.97
CA LYS A 96 2.04 9.20 6.81
C LYS A 96 3.49 9.59 7.04
N ALA A 97 4.37 9.10 6.17
CA ALA A 97 5.79 9.45 6.16
C ALA A 97 6.18 10.09 4.81
N LYS A 98 7.26 10.86 4.84
CA LYS A 98 7.91 11.52 3.71
C LYS A 98 9.42 11.39 3.87
#